data_AF-A0A8W8MP08-F1
#
_entry.id   AF-A0A8W8MP08-F1
#
_cell.length_a   1.000
_cell.length_b   1.000
_cell.length_c   1.000
_cell.angle_alpha   90.00
_cell.angle_beta   90.00
_cell.angle_gamma   90.00
#
_symmetry.space_group_name_H-M   'P 1'
#
loop_
_entity.id
_entity.type
_entity.pdbx_description
1 polymer ?
#
loop_
_entity_poly.entity_id
_entity_poly.type
_entity_poly.pdbx_seq_one_letter_code
_entity_poly.pdbx_strand_id
1 'polypeptide(L)'
;MLTNLKEGRKLKCAQYWPDQNATMTCEHVVLTAMEEWHYAYYVVRKIKMTHKQLKISKPITQYQYTAWPDHGTPYPLSLFLFLCHVTRGKAEEQKSPTLVHCSAGIGRTGTYIAIDVLYEAGKIDKKINIAEYVKKMRQNRMNMVQTYEQYITIFWTLHEMFKAPAVALNATGFLKKLQTKKEQSLGKEFQRLLSVRPHYKDLDYKMTSQVQGARSTIRPLDKYIIYLTSNVPKRGNYINELLYRLLPRRMHLLSPITRHQRTL
;
A
#
# COMPACT_ATOMS: atom_id res chain seq x y z
N MET A 1 -6.69 -4.18 8.38
CA MET A 1 -5.54 -4.74 9.14
C MET A 1 -4.26 -4.05 8.71
N LEU A 2 -3.52 -3.45 9.63
CA LEU A 2 -2.29 -2.66 9.37
C LEU A 2 -1.05 -3.30 10.02
N THR A 3 -1.00 -4.62 10.06
CA THR A 3 0.11 -5.38 10.65
C THR A 3 0.25 -6.72 9.94
N ASN A 4 1.48 -7.24 9.94
CA ASN A 4 1.69 -8.65 9.66
C ASN A 4 1.30 -9.47 10.90
N LEU A 5 1.03 -10.77 10.72
CA LEU A 5 0.73 -11.69 11.83
C LEU A 5 1.93 -11.82 12.77
N LYS A 6 3.14 -11.83 12.20
CA LYS A 6 4.42 -11.92 12.88
C LYS A 6 5.40 -10.90 12.31
N GLU A 7 6.19 -10.30 13.20
CA GLU A 7 7.19 -9.26 12.90
C GLU A 7 8.46 -9.59 13.69
N GLY A 8 9.55 -9.85 12.96
CA GLY A 8 10.73 -10.53 13.49
C GLY A 8 10.35 -11.84 14.18
N ARG A 9 10.58 -11.90 15.50
CA ARG A 9 10.23 -13.06 16.34
C ARG A 9 8.90 -12.91 17.09
N LYS A 10 8.27 -11.73 17.05
CA LYS A 10 7.10 -11.39 17.87
C LYS A 10 5.81 -11.61 17.09
N LEU A 11 4.86 -12.32 17.69
CA LEU A 11 3.47 -12.37 17.21
C LEU A 11 2.80 -11.01 17.46
N LYS A 12 2.11 -10.49 16.46
CA LYS A 12 1.47 -9.17 16.49
C LYS A 12 -0.04 -9.24 16.42
N CYS A 13 -0.57 -10.24 15.71
CA CYS A 13 -1.99 -10.49 15.55
C CYS A 13 -2.21 -11.98 15.31
N ALA A 14 -3.24 -12.55 15.91
CA ALA A 14 -3.72 -13.87 15.53
C ALA A 14 -4.40 -13.80 14.15
N GLN A 15 -4.34 -14.89 13.40
CA GLN A 15 -5.14 -15.03 12.19
C GLN A 15 -6.60 -15.25 12.59
N TYR A 16 -7.47 -14.31 12.21
CA TYR A 16 -8.90 -14.32 12.53
C TYR A 16 -9.76 -14.54 11.27
N TRP A 17 -9.18 -15.09 10.22
CA TRP A 17 -9.84 -15.42 8.96
C TRP A 17 -9.39 -16.81 8.48
N PRO A 18 -10.24 -17.55 7.75
CA PRO A 18 -9.84 -18.82 7.15
C PRO A 18 -8.92 -18.61 5.94
N ASP A 19 -8.13 -19.63 5.61
CA ASP A 19 -7.39 -19.66 4.35
C ASP A 19 -8.33 -19.71 3.13
N GLN A 20 -7.81 -19.40 1.94
CA GLN A 20 -8.62 -19.33 0.72
C GLN A 20 -9.38 -20.64 0.47
N ASN A 21 -10.68 -20.54 0.15
CA ASN A 21 -11.62 -21.66 -0.02
C ASN A 21 -11.88 -22.49 1.25
N ALA A 22 -11.41 -22.05 2.42
CA ALA A 22 -11.70 -22.68 3.70
C ALA A 22 -12.79 -21.93 4.47
N THR A 23 -13.29 -22.58 5.53
CA THR A 23 -14.24 -21.99 6.46
C THR A 23 -13.68 -21.97 7.88
N MET A 24 -14.08 -20.97 8.65
CA MET A 24 -13.76 -20.87 10.07
C MET A 24 -15.04 -20.55 10.83
N THR A 25 -15.29 -21.29 11.91
CA THR A 25 -16.39 -21.00 12.83
C THR A 25 -15.86 -20.20 14.02
N CYS A 26 -16.48 -19.05 14.27
CA CYS A 26 -16.30 -18.25 15.48
C CYS A 26 -17.65 -18.17 16.20
N GLU A 27 -17.87 -19.08 17.16
CA GLU A 27 -19.13 -19.17 17.91
C GLU A 27 -20.36 -19.25 16.99
N HIS A 28 -21.18 -18.18 16.96
CA HIS A 28 -22.40 -18.05 16.16
C HIS A 28 -22.17 -17.57 14.72
N VAL A 29 -20.93 -17.26 14.35
CA VAL A 29 -20.54 -16.76 13.04
C VAL A 29 -19.70 -17.80 12.28
N VAL A 30 -20.00 -17.99 10.99
CA VAL A 30 -19.18 -18.75 10.05
C VAL A 30 -18.59 -17.80 9.03
N LEU A 31 -17.27 -17.83 8.89
CA LEU A 31 -16.53 -17.12 7.87
C LEU A 31 -16.15 -18.09 6.75
N THR A 32 -16.37 -17.71 5.50
CA THR A 32 -15.95 -18.45 4.31
C THR A 32 -15.09 -17.54 3.44
N ALA A 33 -13.83 -17.87 3.24
CA ALA A 33 -12.95 -17.09 2.36
C ALA A 33 -13.21 -17.45 0.90
N MET A 34 -13.58 -16.45 0.10
CA MET A 34 -13.99 -16.64 -1.29
C MET A 34 -12.87 -16.29 -2.27
N GLU A 35 -12.29 -15.10 -2.12
CA GLU A 35 -11.29 -14.57 -3.04
C GLU A 35 -10.16 -13.91 -2.24
N GLU A 36 -8.92 -14.06 -2.73
CA GLU A 36 -7.73 -13.42 -2.17
C GLU A 36 -6.89 -12.84 -3.32
N TRP A 37 -6.48 -11.57 -3.19
CA TRP A 37 -5.59 -10.91 -4.14
C TRP A 37 -4.36 -10.37 -3.41
N HIS A 38 -3.19 -10.72 -3.93
CA HIS A 38 -1.90 -10.26 -3.44
C HIS A 38 -1.41 -9.09 -4.31
N TYR A 39 -1.16 -7.96 -3.66
CA TYR A 39 -0.54 -6.78 -4.26
C TYR A 39 0.85 -6.55 -3.63
N ALA A 40 1.65 -5.66 -4.23
CA ALA A 40 3.03 -5.40 -3.78
C ALA A 40 3.14 -4.95 -2.30
N TYR A 41 2.11 -4.29 -1.77
CA TYR A 41 2.12 -3.69 -0.43
C TYR A 41 1.00 -4.15 0.49
N TYR A 42 0.03 -4.89 -0.03
CA TYR A 42 -1.16 -5.29 0.71
C TYR A 42 -1.84 -6.52 0.08
N VAL A 43 -2.67 -7.18 0.87
CA VAL A 43 -3.53 -8.29 0.46
C VAL A 43 -4.98 -7.87 0.65
N VAL A 44 -5.85 -8.28 -0.27
CA VAL A 44 -7.30 -8.05 -0.18
C VAL A 44 -7.98 -9.41 -0.15
N ARG A 45 -8.92 -9.61 0.79
CA ARG A 45 -9.72 -10.82 0.91
C ARG A 45 -11.20 -10.50 0.86
N LYS A 46 -11.97 -11.26 0.08
CA LYS A 46 -13.44 -11.30 0.21
C LYS A 46 -13.84 -12.51 1.05
N ILE A 47 -14.56 -12.23 2.11
CA ILE A 47 -15.01 -13.22 3.09
C ILE A 47 -16.52 -13.11 3.19
N LYS A 48 -17.24 -14.23 3.10
CA LYS A 48 -18.66 -14.29 3.42
C LYS A 48 -18.81 -14.59 4.90
N MET A 49 -19.50 -13.71 5.63
CA MET A 49 -19.86 -13.90 7.03
C MET A 49 -21.31 -14.33 7.12
N THR A 50 -21.57 -15.48 7.75
CA THR A 50 -22.92 -16.03 7.94
C THR A 50 -23.20 -16.19 9.43
N HIS A 51 -24.27 -15.58 9.91
CA HIS A 51 -24.74 -15.80 11.28
C HIS A 51 -25.61 -17.06 11.34
N LYS A 52 -25.23 -18.06 12.15
CA LYS A 52 -25.87 -19.39 12.17
C LYS A 52 -27.35 -19.35 12.53
N GLN A 53 -27.69 -18.62 13.60
CA GLN A 53 -29.06 -18.56 14.12
C GLN A 53 -29.96 -17.69 13.24
N LEU A 54 -29.55 -16.45 12.96
CA LEU A 54 -30.30 -15.51 12.14
C LEU A 54 -30.36 -15.89 10.65
N LYS A 55 -29.49 -16.79 10.18
CA LYS A 55 -29.31 -17.18 8.77
C LYS A 55 -29.04 -15.99 7.82
N ILE A 56 -28.57 -14.87 8.36
CA ILE A 56 -28.18 -13.68 7.58
C ILE A 56 -26.73 -13.82 7.13
N SER A 57 -26.47 -13.54 5.86
CA SER A 57 -25.13 -13.50 5.27
C SER A 57 -24.76 -12.10 4.83
N LYS A 58 -23.52 -11.66 5.10
CA LYS A 58 -22.97 -10.40 4.61
C LYS A 58 -21.56 -10.59 4.04
N PRO A 59 -21.23 -9.96 2.90
CA PRO A 59 -19.85 -9.92 2.43
C PRO A 59 -19.01 -8.97 3.30
N ILE A 60 -17.78 -9.38 3.58
CA ILE A 60 -16.74 -8.60 4.25
C ILE A 60 -15.55 -8.52 3.29
N THR A 61 -15.00 -7.32 3.12
CA THR A 61 -13.73 -7.14 2.44
C THR A 61 -12.67 -6.77 3.46
N GLN A 62 -11.67 -7.64 3.64
CA GLN A 62 -10.54 -7.39 4.52
C GLN A 62 -9.38 -6.87 3.68
N TYR A 63 -8.86 -5.70 4.06
CA TYR A 63 -7.65 -5.12 3.51
C TYR A 63 -6.52 -5.27 4.53
N GLN A 64 -5.43 -5.98 4.17
CA GLN A 64 -4.26 -6.17 5.00
C GLN A 64 -3.04 -5.47 4.39
N TYR A 65 -2.58 -4.37 4.99
CA TYR A 65 -1.34 -3.72 4.57
C TYR A 65 -0.12 -4.48 5.13
N THR A 66 0.72 -5.01 4.24
CA THR A 66 1.83 -5.93 4.57
C THR A 66 3.21 -5.27 4.50
N ALA A 67 3.29 -4.06 3.94
CA ALA A 67 4.54 -3.32 3.77
C ALA A 67 4.82 -2.27 4.86
N TRP A 68 4.20 -2.40 6.03
CA TRP A 68 4.59 -1.58 7.18
C TRP A 68 5.77 -2.26 7.87
N PRO A 69 6.94 -1.61 7.97
CA PRO A 69 8.10 -2.23 8.60
C PRO A 69 7.94 -2.39 10.12
N ASP A 70 8.71 -3.32 10.68
CA ASP A 70 8.79 -3.56 12.12
C ASP A 70 9.31 -2.32 12.87
N HIS A 71 10.29 -1.63 12.27
CA HIS A 71 10.84 -0.35 12.73
C HIS A 71 10.62 0.73 11.67
N GLY A 72 10.12 1.90 12.10
CA GLY A 72 9.85 3.04 11.23
C GLY A 72 8.45 3.04 10.60
N THR A 73 8.34 3.64 9.42
CA THR A 73 7.06 3.88 8.73
C THR A 73 7.13 3.51 7.25
N PRO A 74 5.99 3.18 6.62
CA PRO A 74 5.96 2.87 5.20
C PRO A 74 6.27 4.11 4.36
N TYR A 75 6.65 3.87 3.10
CA TYR A 75 6.75 4.95 2.12
C TYR A 75 5.37 5.63 1.94
N PRO A 76 5.30 6.97 1.98
CA PRO A 76 4.01 7.69 1.92
C PRO A 76 3.12 7.29 0.74
N LEU A 77 3.71 7.12 -0.46
CA LEU A 77 2.96 6.76 -1.66
C LEU A 77 2.33 5.36 -1.57
N SER A 78 3.02 4.38 -0.96
CA SER A 78 2.45 3.03 -0.85
C SER A 78 1.27 2.99 0.10
N LEU A 79 1.31 3.80 1.18
CA LEU A 79 0.19 3.97 2.09
C LEU A 79 -0.98 4.71 1.42
N PHE A 80 -0.69 5.74 0.61
CA PHE A 80 -1.70 6.42 -0.19
C PHE A 80 -2.40 5.48 -1.19
N LEU A 81 -1.64 4.69 -1.94
CA LEU A 81 -2.21 3.72 -2.89
C LEU A 81 -3.11 2.70 -2.19
N PHE A 82 -2.73 2.26 -0.99
CA PHE A 82 -3.57 1.40 -0.16
C PHE A 82 -4.86 2.10 0.25
N LEU A 83 -4.77 3.33 0.76
CA LEU A 83 -5.94 4.13 1.16
C LEU A 83 -6.92 4.31 -0.01
N CYS A 84 -6.44 4.68 -1.19
CA CYS A 84 -7.25 4.79 -2.41
C CYS A 84 -7.94 3.49 -2.82
N HIS A 85 -7.35 2.34 -2.51
CA HIS A 85 -8.03 1.07 -2.78
C HIS A 85 -9.11 0.77 -1.75
N VAL A 86 -8.85 1.04 -0.47
CA VAL A 86 -9.86 0.87 0.58
C VAL A 86 -11.06 1.78 0.31
N THR A 87 -10.84 3.06 -0.03
CA THR A 87 -11.93 4.02 -0.25
C THR A 87 -12.76 3.71 -1.50
N ARG A 88 -12.14 3.26 -2.60
CA ARG A 88 -12.88 2.81 -3.80
C ARG A 88 -13.77 1.59 -3.56
N GLY A 89 -13.42 0.76 -2.57
CA GLY A 89 -14.23 -0.40 -2.19
C GLY A 89 -15.40 -0.06 -1.27
N LYS A 90 -15.44 1.16 -0.70
CA LYS A 90 -16.58 1.60 0.12
C LYS A 90 -17.74 1.94 -0.82
N ALA A 91 -18.87 1.25 -0.65
CA ALA A 91 -20.10 1.64 -1.32
C ALA A 91 -20.63 2.94 -0.72
N GLU A 92 -21.20 3.83 -1.53
CA GLU A 92 -21.75 5.12 -1.06
C GLU A 92 -22.86 4.93 0.00
N GLU A 93 -23.57 3.81 -0.04
CA GLU A 93 -24.64 3.45 0.90
C GLU A 93 -24.13 2.79 2.19
N GLN A 94 -22.82 2.60 2.35
CA GLN A 94 -22.26 1.86 3.47
C GLN A 94 -22.28 2.70 4.76
N LYS A 95 -23.39 2.60 5.52
CA LYS A 95 -23.61 3.32 6.79
C LYS A 95 -22.78 2.82 7.97
N SER A 96 -22.15 1.65 7.86
CA SER A 96 -21.40 1.03 8.97
C SER A 96 -19.96 1.56 9.06
N PRO A 97 -19.42 1.73 10.29
CA PRO A 97 -18.04 2.15 10.46
C PRO A 97 -17.04 1.12 9.90
N THR A 98 -15.93 1.62 9.36
CA THR A 98 -14.82 0.75 8.91
C THR A 98 -13.98 0.32 10.11
N LEU A 99 -13.81 -0.99 10.31
CA LEU A 99 -12.93 -1.53 11.35
C LEU A 99 -11.46 -1.41 10.92
N VAL A 100 -10.66 -0.69 11.71
CA VAL A 100 -9.22 -0.53 11.51
C VAL A 100 -8.47 -1.02 12.74
N HIS A 101 -7.52 -1.93 12.56
CA HIS A 101 -6.68 -2.42 13.65
C HIS A 101 -5.24 -2.70 13.17
N CYS A 102 -4.32 -2.75 14.13
CA CYS A 102 -2.96 -3.27 13.98
C CYS A 102 -2.73 -4.34 15.06
N SER A 103 -1.70 -4.20 15.90
CA SER A 103 -1.52 -5.04 17.09
C SER A 103 -2.27 -4.44 18.29
N ALA A 104 -1.75 -3.36 18.90
CA ALA A 104 -2.45 -2.65 20.00
C ALA A 104 -3.59 -1.71 19.54
N GLY A 105 -3.73 -1.51 18.23
CA GLY A 105 -4.80 -0.66 17.66
C GLY A 105 -4.66 0.84 17.94
N ILE A 106 -3.43 1.35 18.12
CA ILE A 106 -3.18 2.77 18.48
C ILE A 106 -2.18 3.48 17.55
N GLY A 107 -1.01 2.89 17.29
CA GLY A 107 0.04 3.53 16.46
C GLY A 107 -0.31 3.57 14.97
N ARG A 108 -0.10 2.45 14.26
CA ARG A 108 -0.41 2.32 12.82
C ARG A 108 -1.88 2.60 12.51
N THR A 109 -2.78 2.12 13.37
CA THR A 109 -4.23 2.42 13.31
C THR A 109 -4.50 3.92 13.35
N GLY A 110 -3.98 4.65 14.34
CA GLY A 110 -4.20 6.09 14.43
C GLY A 110 -3.59 6.86 13.27
N THR A 111 -2.42 6.41 12.79
CA THR A 111 -1.75 7.02 11.63
C THR A 111 -2.63 6.92 10.37
N TYR A 112 -3.18 5.72 10.10
CA TYR A 112 -4.07 5.50 8.96
C TYR A 112 -5.36 6.31 9.07
N ILE A 113 -6.00 6.32 10.25
CA ILE A 113 -7.25 7.06 10.49
C ILE A 113 -7.02 8.57 10.32
N ALA A 114 -5.91 9.10 10.82
CA ALA A 114 -5.56 10.51 10.64
C ALA A 114 -5.43 10.87 9.16
N ILE A 115 -4.72 10.06 8.37
CA ILE A 115 -4.54 10.32 6.94
C ILE A 115 -5.88 10.26 6.21
N ASP A 116 -6.71 9.23 6.45
CA ASP A 116 -8.03 9.08 5.81
C ASP A 116 -8.91 10.31 6.06
N VAL A 117 -9.11 10.69 7.32
CA VAL A 117 -10.03 11.77 7.68
C VAL A 117 -9.49 13.14 7.28
N LEU A 118 -8.20 13.42 7.51
CA LEU A 118 -7.62 14.72 7.18
C LEU A 118 -7.49 14.92 5.67
N TYR A 119 -7.30 13.85 4.88
CA TYR A 119 -7.31 13.99 3.44
C TYR A 119 -8.69 14.40 2.92
N GLU A 120 -9.76 13.76 3.41
CA GLU A 120 -11.13 14.12 3.07
C GLU A 120 -11.47 15.56 3.50
N ALA A 121 -11.15 15.93 4.74
CA ALA A 121 -11.35 17.29 5.24
C ALA A 121 -10.58 18.33 4.39
N GLY A 122 -9.30 18.07 4.08
CA GLY A 122 -8.49 19.00 3.29
C GLY A 122 -8.94 19.16 1.83
N LYS A 123 -9.64 18.16 1.26
CA LYS A 123 -10.27 18.32 -0.07
C LYS A 123 -11.39 19.37 -0.03
N ILE A 124 -12.17 19.40 1.05
CA ILE A 124 -13.33 20.27 1.26
C ILE A 124 -12.88 21.66 1.75
N ASP A 125 -12.22 21.71 2.90
CA ASP A 125 -11.96 22.95 3.65
C ASP A 125 -10.66 23.66 3.24
N LYS A 126 -9.82 23.01 2.41
CA LYS A 126 -8.47 23.46 2.02
C LYS A 126 -7.51 23.74 3.17
N LYS A 127 -7.88 23.40 4.41
CA LYS A 127 -7.10 23.56 5.63
C LYS A 127 -7.28 22.32 6.49
N ILE A 128 -6.20 21.91 7.13
CA ILE A 128 -6.18 20.74 8.02
C ILE A 128 -5.32 21.05 9.24
N ASN A 129 -5.70 20.50 10.40
CA ASN A 129 -4.92 20.61 11.63
C ASN A 129 -4.60 19.21 12.16
N ILE A 130 -3.41 18.71 11.84
CA ILE A 130 -2.97 17.36 12.23
C ILE A 130 -2.83 17.25 13.76
N ALA A 131 -2.30 18.28 14.43
CA ALA A 131 -2.07 18.27 15.87
C ALA A 131 -3.40 18.20 16.64
N GLU A 132 -4.35 19.05 16.28
CA GLU A 132 -5.68 19.08 16.88
C GLU A 132 -6.44 17.78 16.64
N TYR A 133 -6.38 17.24 15.42
CA TYR A 133 -7.06 15.99 15.12
C TYR A 133 -6.46 14.80 15.88
N VAL A 134 -5.13 14.72 16.01
CA VAL A 134 -4.48 13.69 16.83
C VAL A 134 -4.85 13.85 18.31
N LYS A 135 -4.92 15.09 18.83
CA LYS A 135 -5.42 15.35 20.19
C LYS A 135 -6.85 14.84 20.37
N LYS A 136 -7.75 15.12 19.42
CA LYS A 136 -9.12 14.62 19.42
C LYS A 136 -9.20 13.09 19.36
N MET A 137 -8.38 12.44 18.53
CA MET A 137 -8.31 10.97 18.50
C MET A 137 -7.89 10.40 19.85
N ARG A 138 -6.95 11.05 20.54
CA ARG A 138 -6.47 10.63 21.87
C ARG A 138 -7.51 10.76 22.98
N GLN A 139 -8.52 11.61 22.81
CA GLN A 139 -9.69 11.67 23.72
C GLN A 139 -10.59 10.45 23.58
N ASN A 140 -10.69 9.86 22.38
CA ASN A 140 -11.52 8.68 22.12
C ASN A 140 -10.78 7.35 22.35
N ARG A 141 -9.46 7.32 22.14
CA ARG A 141 -8.61 6.15 22.38
C ARG A 141 -7.20 6.60 22.77
N MET A 142 -6.69 6.11 23.89
CA MET A 142 -5.36 6.49 24.38
C MET A 142 -4.25 6.26 23.34
N ASN A 143 -3.23 7.12 23.37
CA ASN A 143 -1.98 6.94 22.61
C ASN A 143 -2.14 6.74 21.09
N MET A 144 -3.24 7.22 20.50
CA MET A 144 -3.41 7.26 19.04
C MET A 144 -2.26 8.03 18.40
N VAL A 145 -1.63 7.40 17.40
CA VAL A 145 -0.33 7.82 16.82
C VAL A 145 0.76 7.79 17.90
N GLN A 146 1.51 6.69 17.97
CA GLN A 146 2.37 6.37 19.11
C GLN A 146 3.77 6.98 19.02
N THR A 147 4.33 7.10 17.82
CA THR A 147 5.72 7.52 17.64
C THR A 147 5.83 8.81 16.84
N TYR A 148 6.97 9.49 16.98
CA TYR A 148 7.28 10.70 16.23
C TYR A 148 7.28 10.44 14.72
N GLU A 149 7.86 9.32 14.27
CA GLU A 149 7.93 8.94 12.85
C GLU A 149 6.55 8.70 12.27
N GLN A 150 5.63 8.10 13.05
CA GLN A 150 4.24 7.92 12.67
C GLN A 150 3.55 9.27 12.49
N TYR A 151 3.77 10.21 13.41
CA TYR A 151 3.21 11.55 13.32
C TYR A 151 3.71 12.30 12.08
N ILE A 152 5.02 12.30 11.82
CA ILE A 152 5.62 12.91 10.63
C ILE A 152 5.14 12.24 9.33
N THR A 153 4.91 10.94 9.35
CA THR A 153 4.37 10.21 8.18
C THR A 153 2.99 10.72 7.77
N ILE A 154 2.17 11.19 8.72
CA ILE A 154 0.88 11.82 8.40
C ILE A 154 1.11 13.07 7.54
N PHE A 155 2.05 13.93 7.94
CA PHE A 155 2.39 15.15 7.19
C PHE A 155 2.88 14.82 5.79
N TRP A 156 3.88 13.94 5.66
CA TRP A 156 4.43 13.58 4.35
C TRP A 156 3.39 12.93 3.45
N THR A 157 2.57 12.03 4.00
CA THR A 157 1.54 11.35 3.19
C THR A 157 0.48 12.32 2.71
N LEU A 158 -0.03 13.20 3.57
CA LEU A 158 -0.99 14.22 3.17
C LEU A 158 -0.40 15.21 2.16
N HIS A 159 0.85 15.65 2.38
CA HIS A 159 1.55 16.53 1.45
C HIS A 159 1.66 15.91 0.05
N GLU A 160 2.13 14.66 -0.06
CA GLU A 160 2.22 13.96 -1.35
C GLU A 160 0.84 13.76 -1.98
N MET A 161 -0.18 13.45 -1.18
CA MET A 161 -1.56 13.28 -1.64
C MET A 161 -2.17 14.57 -2.20
N PHE A 162 -1.90 15.73 -1.59
CA PHE A 162 -2.40 17.02 -2.08
C PHE A 162 -1.57 17.57 -3.25
N LYS A 163 -0.25 17.33 -3.24
CA LYS A 163 0.66 17.73 -4.32
C LYS A 163 0.38 16.93 -5.59
N ALA A 164 0.14 15.63 -5.44
CA ALA A 164 -0.28 14.78 -6.55
C ALA A 164 -1.41 13.81 -6.19
N PRO A 165 -2.68 14.28 -6.17
CA PRO A 165 -3.84 13.39 -6.04
C PRO A 165 -3.90 12.35 -7.17
N ALA A 166 -3.68 11.08 -6.83
CA ALA A 166 -3.80 9.97 -7.77
C ALA A 166 -5.27 9.55 -7.90
N VAL A 167 -5.74 9.44 -9.14
CA VAL A 167 -7.02 8.82 -9.47
C VAL A 167 -6.73 7.57 -10.26
N ALA A 168 -7.02 6.42 -9.67
CA ALA A 168 -6.91 5.14 -10.37
C ALA A 168 -8.15 4.93 -11.24
N LEU A 169 -7.94 4.86 -12.55
CA LEU A 169 -9.00 4.63 -13.53
C LEU A 169 -9.09 3.14 -13.88
N ASN A 170 -10.31 2.66 -14.09
CA ASN A 170 -10.51 1.36 -14.75
C ASN A 170 -10.28 1.52 -16.27
N ALA A 171 -10.24 0.39 -17.00
CA ALA A 171 -9.98 0.40 -18.44
C ALA A 171 -10.93 1.34 -19.20
N THR A 172 -12.23 1.27 -18.91
CA THR A 172 -13.25 2.12 -19.55
C THR A 172 -13.05 3.61 -19.25
N GLY A 173 -12.79 3.96 -17.99
CA GLY A 173 -12.52 5.34 -17.56
C GLY A 173 -11.22 5.89 -18.16
N PHE A 174 -10.21 5.04 -18.33
CA PHE A 174 -8.99 5.41 -19.02
C PHE A 174 -9.23 5.69 -20.51
N LEU A 175 -9.95 4.81 -21.22
CA LEU A 175 -10.30 5.02 -22.63
C LEU A 175 -11.11 6.30 -22.83
N LYS A 176 -12.11 6.54 -21.98
CA LYS A 176 -12.89 7.79 -22.00
C LYS A 176 -12.01 9.02 -21.77
N LYS A 177 -11.06 8.94 -20.83
CA LYS A 177 -10.10 10.04 -20.57
C LYS A 177 -9.20 10.29 -21.79
N LEU A 178 -8.76 9.23 -22.48
CA LEU A 178 -7.92 9.34 -23.67
C LEU A 178 -8.66 10.01 -24.84
N GLN A 179 -9.92 9.65 -25.05
CA GLN A 179 -10.77 10.23 -26.10
C GLN A 179 -11.13 11.69 -25.87
N THR A 180 -11.29 12.09 -24.61
CA THR A 180 -11.77 13.44 -24.24
C THR A 180 -10.65 14.47 -24.04
N LYS A 181 -9.42 14.04 -23.77
CA LYS A 181 -8.31 14.96 -23.50
C LYS A 181 -7.35 15.08 -24.70
N LYS A 182 -7.01 16.31 -25.08
CA LYS A 182 -5.94 16.63 -26.06
C LYS A 182 -4.55 16.22 -25.54
N GLU A 183 -3.58 16.01 -26.43
CA GLU A 183 -2.18 15.63 -26.14
C GLU A 183 -1.50 16.49 -25.05
N GLN A 184 -1.81 17.79 -24.99
CA GLN A 184 -1.30 18.72 -23.96
C GLN A 184 -1.62 18.29 -22.51
N SER A 185 -2.64 17.45 -22.31
CA SER A 185 -3.03 16.97 -20.98
C SER A 185 -2.08 15.92 -20.40
N LEU A 186 -1.49 15.07 -21.25
CA LEU A 186 -0.49 14.09 -20.83
C LEU A 186 0.80 14.79 -20.45
N GLY A 187 1.17 15.85 -21.17
CA GLY A 187 2.30 16.71 -20.81
C GLY A 187 2.17 17.30 -19.40
N LYS A 188 0.98 17.80 -19.03
CA LYS A 188 0.73 18.30 -17.66
C LYS A 188 0.83 17.19 -16.60
N GLU A 189 0.32 15.99 -16.89
CA GLU A 189 0.43 14.84 -15.99
C GLU A 189 1.89 14.40 -15.83
N PHE A 190 2.67 14.42 -16.89
CA PHE A 190 4.10 14.14 -16.87
C PHE A 190 4.90 15.20 -16.08
N GLN A 191 4.63 16.50 -16.29
CA GLN A 191 5.26 17.57 -15.50
C GLN A 191 4.95 17.44 -14.01
N ARG A 192 3.73 17.01 -13.68
CA ARG A 192 3.36 16.73 -12.29
C ARG A 192 4.08 15.51 -11.71
N LEU A 193 4.33 14.46 -12.52
CA LEU A 193 5.19 13.35 -12.10
C LEU A 193 6.61 13.84 -11.77
N LEU A 194 7.16 14.72 -12.61
CA LEU A 194 8.48 15.30 -12.38
C LEU A 194 8.52 16.15 -11.10
N SER A 195 7.46 16.89 -10.80
CA SER A 195 7.41 17.74 -9.61
C SER A 195 7.32 16.96 -8.29
N VAL A 196 6.77 15.74 -8.30
CA VAL A 196 6.74 14.83 -7.13
C VAL A 196 7.92 13.87 -7.09
N ARG A 197 8.85 13.96 -8.03
CA ARG A 197 10.06 13.15 -8.00
C ARG A 197 10.82 13.43 -6.69
N PRO A 198 11.12 12.39 -5.88
CA PRO A 198 11.90 12.59 -4.67
C PRO A 198 13.28 13.14 -5.00
N HIS A 199 13.75 14.08 -4.20
CA HIS A 199 15.10 14.61 -4.31
C HIS A 199 16.02 13.82 -3.38
N TYR A 200 17.03 13.19 -3.96
CA TYR A 200 18.02 12.39 -3.25
C TYR A 200 19.36 13.13 -3.24
N LYS A 201 20.11 12.98 -2.15
CA LYS A 201 21.42 13.60 -1.95
C LYS A 201 22.51 12.60 -2.29
N ASP A 202 23.75 13.07 -2.47
CA ASP A 202 24.91 12.19 -2.74
C ASP A 202 25.11 11.13 -1.65
N LEU A 203 24.71 11.44 -0.41
CA LEU A 203 24.72 10.50 0.72
C LEU A 203 23.78 9.29 0.55
N ASP A 204 22.81 9.34 -0.36
CA ASP A 204 21.90 8.24 -0.69
C ASP A 204 22.49 7.27 -1.74
N TYR A 205 23.67 7.58 -2.26
CA TYR A 205 24.38 6.87 -3.34
C TYR A 205 25.82 6.49 -2.96
N LYS A 206 26.10 6.28 -1.66
CA LYS A 206 27.46 6.02 -1.16
C LYS A 206 28.05 4.78 -1.81
N MET A 207 27.26 3.72 -1.99
CA MET A 207 27.74 2.47 -2.59
C MET A 207 28.20 2.69 -4.04
N THR A 208 27.43 3.45 -4.83
CA THR A 208 27.81 3.75 -6.22
C THR A 208 29.03 4.66 -6.29
N SER A 209 29.17 5.61 -5.35
CA SER A 209 30.28 6.56 -5.33
C SER A 209 31.65 5.90 -5.07
N GLN A 210 31.66 4.74 -4.42
CA GLN A 210 32.88 3.99 -4.09
C GLN A 210 33.38 3.12 -5.24
N VAL A 211 32.61 2.98 -6.32
CA VAL A 211 32.98 2.15 -7.48
C VAL A 211 33.74 2.98 -8.50
N GLN A 212 35.04 2.71 -8.63
CA GLN A 212 35.89 3.31 -9.64
C GLN A 212 35.35 3.01 -11.05
N GLY A 213 35.15 4.05 -11.86
CA GLY A 213 34.73 3.94 -13.27
C GLY A 213 33.22 3.98 -13.54
N ALA A 214 32.36 4.02 -12.50
CA ALA A 214 30.91 4.12 -12.68
C ALA A 214 30.46 5.55 -13.04
N ARG A 215 30.71 6.00 -14.28
CA ARG A 215 30.30 7.32 -14.81
C ARG A 215 28.84 7.36 -15.32
N SER A 216 27.93 6.59 -14.73
CA SER A 216 26.52 6.68 -15.10
C SER A 216 25.83 7.85 -14.40
N THR A 217 25.03 8.60 -15.15
CA THR A 217 24.08 9.60 -14.61
C THR A 217 22.89 8.93 -13.90
N ILE A 218 22.62 7.66 -14.22
CA ILE A 218 21.58 6.84 -13.60
C ILE A 218 22.23 5.89 -12.60
N ARG A 219 21.96 6.12 -11.32
CA ARG A 219 22.53 5.38 -10.19
C ARG A 219 21.44 4.80 -9.30
N PRO A 220 21.62 3.60 -8.77
CA PRO A 220 20.68 2.98 -7.87
C PRO A 220 20.81 3.60 -6.48
N LEU A 221 19.68 3.82 -5.80
CA LEU A 221 19.70 4.28 -4.41
C LEU A 221 20.15 3.14 -3.50
N ASP A 222 21.01 3.45 -2.52
CA ASP A 222 21.61 2.46 -1.62
C ASP A 222 20.58 1.54 -0.95
N LYS A 223 19.41 2.09 -0.61
CA LYS A 223 18.29 1.34 0.01
C LYS A 223 17.65 0.28 -0.89
N TYR A 224 17.93 0.27 -2.19
CA TYR A 224 17.35 -0.64 -3.18
C TYR A 224 18.41 -1.42 -3.98
N ILE A 225 19.69 -1.25 -3.67
CA ILE A 225 20.78 -1.97 -4.33
C ILE A 225 20.72 -3.45 -3.98
N ILE A 226 21.06 -4.28 -4.96
CA ILE A 226 21.32 -5.70 -4.77
C ILE A 226 22.78 -5.86 -4.31
N TYR A 227 22.96 -6.31 -3.07
CA TYR A 227 24.29 -6.60 -2.55
C TYR A 227 24.80 -7.93 -3.11
N LEU A 228 25.97 -7.89 -3.75
CA LEU A 228 26.64 -9.10 -4.23
C LEU A 228 27.56 -9.64 -3.14
N THR A 229 27.44 -10.93 -2.85
CA THR A 229 28.43 -11.69 -2.08
C THR A 229 29.37 -12.38 -3.06
N SER A 230 30.67 -12.09 -2.99
CA SER A 230 31.68 -12.80 -3.78
C SER A 230 32.68 -13.48 -2.87
N ASN A 231 33.00 -14.74 -3.20
CA ASN A 231 34.08 -15.49 -2.56
C ASN A 231 35.45 -15.20 -3.20
N VAL A 232 35.50 -14.32 -4.21
CA VAL A 232 36.75 -13.93 -4.90
C VAL A 232 37.34 -12.70 -4.21
N PRO A 233 38.58 -12.78 -3.68
CA PRO A 233 39.24 -11.64 -3.04
C PRO A 233 39.29 -10.42 -3.98
N LYS A 234 39.05 -9.23 -3.43
CA LYS A 234 39.06 -7.93 -4.15
C LYS A 234 37.96 -7.74 -5.21
N ARG A 235 37.00 -8.67 -5.35
CA ARG A 235 35.80 -8.44 -6.17
C ARG A 235 34.80 -7.58 -5.39
N GLY A 236 34.38 -6.45 -5.97
CA GLY A 236 33.43 -5.54 -5.34
C GLY A 236 32.06 -6.18 -5.10
N ASN A 237 31.27 -5.55 -4.22
CA ASN A 237 29.94 -6.00 -3.80
C ASN A 237 28.79 -5.26 -4.52
N TYR A 238 29.11 -4.43 -5.51
CA TYR A 238 28.18 -3.54 -6.21
C TYR A 238 27.88 -4.00 -7.63
N ILE A 239 26.62 -3.85 -8.02
CA ILE A 239 26.15 -3.89 -9.40
C ILE A 239 25.14 -2.77 -9.61
N ASN A 240 25.10 -2.17 -10.80
CA ASN A 240 24.12 -1.13 -11.14
C ASN A 240 22.75 -1.75 -11.47
N GLU A 241 22.15 -2.41 -10.47
CA GLU A 241 20.84 -3.05 -10.55
C GLU A 241 20.01 -2.70 -9.31
N LEU A 242 18.69 -2.66 -9.47
CA LEU A 242 17.74 -2.29 -8.42
C LEU A 242 16.75 -3.41 -8.18
N LEU A 243 16.47 -3.69 -6.91
CA LEU A 243 15.35 -4.54 -6.54
C LEU A 243 14.05 -3.74 -6.65
N TYR A 244 13.17 -4.15 -7.58
CA TYR A 244 11.84 -3.55 -7.75
C TYR A 244 10.75 -4.50 -7.23
N ARG A 245 9.86 -4.01 -6.35
CA ARG A 245 8.67 -4.78 -5.91
C ARG A 245 7.64 -4.80 -7.03
N LEU A 246 7.52 -5.92 -7.71
CA LEU A 246 6.47 -6.16 -8.70
C LEU A 246 5.12 -6.43 -8.03
N LEU A 247 4.04 -6.07 -8.73
CA LEU A 247 2.72 -6.65 -8.48
C LEU A 247 2.81 -8.14 -8.80
N PRO A 248 2.38 -9.05 -7.91
CA PRO A 248 2.18 -10.44 -8.28
C PRO A 248 1.29 -10.45 -9.52
N ARG A 249 1.75 -11.05 -10.62
CA ARG A 249 0.92 -11.21 -11.82
C ARG A 249 -0.40 -11.84 -11.37
N ARG A 250 -1.53 -11.30 -11.85
CA ARG A 250 -2.79 -12.03 -11.86
C ARG A 250 -2.49 -13.41 -12.47
N MET A 251 -2.33 -14.45 -11.65
CA MET A 251 -2.42 -15.84 -12.08
C MET A 251 -3.90 -16.13 -12.31
N HIS A 252 -4.52 -15.41 -13.25
CA HIS A 252 -5.63 -15.99 -13.97
C HIS A 252 -4.97 -16.88 -15.02
N LEU A 253 -5.25 -18.18 -14.91
CA LEU A 253 -5.04 -19.18 -15.94
C LEU A 253 -5.43 -18.57 -17.30
N LEU A 254 -4.45 -18.09 -18.05
CA LEU A 254 -4.59 -18.03 -19.50
C LEU A 254 -4.60 -19.48 -19.93
N SER A 255 -5.79 -19.97 -20.30
CA SER A 255 -5.94 -21.18 -21.10
C SER A 255 -4.88 -21.17 -22.20
N PRO A 256 -4.16 -22.27 -22.44
CA PRO A 256 -3.15 -22.30 -23.49
C PRO A 256 -3.85 -22.01 -24.82
N ILE A 257 -3.55 -20.85 -25.40
CA ILE A 257 -3.82 -20.59 -26.80
C ILE A 257 -3.04 -21.66 -27.56
N THR A 258 -3.77 -22.58 -28.15
CA THR A 258 -3.29 -23.63 -29.03
C THR A 258 -2.34 -23.01 -30.06
N ARG A 259 -1.05 -23.36 -29.96
CA ARG A 259 -0.12 -23.14 -31.07
C ARG A 259 -0.59 -24.01 -32.22
N HIS A 260 -1.23 -23.43 -33.22
CA HIS A 260 -1.26 -24.03 -34.54
C HIS A 260 0.18 -24.07 -35.06
N GLN A 261 0.76 -25.27 -35.07
CA GLN A 261 1.88 -25.60 -35.94
C GLN A 261 1.42 -25.36 -37.38
N ARG A 262 2.03 -24.40 -38.06
CA ARG A 262 2.12 -24.44 -39.52
C ARG A 262 3.36 -25.26 -39.85
N THR A 263 3.11 -26.43 -40.40
CA THR A 263 4.06 -27.24 -41.17
C THR A 263 4.46 -26.48 -42.44
N LEU A 264 5.77 -26.39 -42.66
CA LEU A 264 6.41 -26.59 -43.95
C LEU A 264 7.53 -27.61 -43.72
#